data_AF-A0A8J7A1S2-F1
#
_entry.id   AF-A0A8J7A1S2-F1
#
_cell.length_a   1.000
_cell.length_b   1.000
_cell.length_c   1.000
_cell.angle_alpha   90.00
_cell.angle_beta   90.00
_cell.angle_gamma   90.00
#
_symmetry.space_group_name_H-M   'P 1'
#
loop_
_entity.id
_entity.type
_entity.pdbx_description
1 polymer ?
#
loop_
_entity_poly.entity_id
_entity_poly.type
_entity_poly.pdbx_seq_one_letter_code
_entity_poly.pdbx_strand_id
1 'polypeptide(L)'
;MFFHKKEPIHAVQVGEPNPRFAQLLLEQFGGATGELSAALQYWVQSFHVENAGIKDMLQDIAIEEFGHLEMVGKLIEAHTKNTDQTEAYKSTLFAIRGIGPHFLDSQGNAWTANYLNEGGDVVRDLRANIAAEAGARQTYEELIKLSTDQQTKEALVHLLTREISHTQMFMKALDSLGKLTDPFFGNIKPDETVALYYNLSSYGNGNGNGKDERGPWNSEPTFKYVANPSESSS
;
A
#
# COMPACT_ATOMS: atom_id res chain seq x y z
N MET A 1 22.10 -11.30 -7.03
CA MET A 1 22.96 -11.51 -5.83
C MET A 1 22.65 -10.39 -4.87
N PHE A 2 22.43 -10.68 -3.59
CA PHE A 2 22.19 -9.66 -2.56
C PHE A 2 23.42 -9.50 -1.68
N PHE A 3 23.59 -8.30 -1.14
CA PHE A 3 24.56 -7.99 -0.10
C PHE A 3 23.84 -7.31 1.05
N HIS A 4 24.33 -7.49 2.27
CA HIS A 4 23.80 -6.84 3.46
C HIS A 4 24.91 -6.07 4.17
N LYS A 5 24.61 -4.82 4.52
CA LYS A 5 25.40 -4.04 5.48
C LYS A 5 24.59 -3.95 6.76
N LYS A 6 25.26 -4.06 7.91
CA LYS A 6 24.58 -4.16 9.22
C LYS A 6 23.91 -2.86 9.66
N GLU A 7 24.37 -1.74 9.11
CA GLU A 7 23.82 -0.42 9.37
C GLU A 7 22.49 -0.24 8.62
N PRO A 8 21.41 0.17 9.30
CA PRO A 8 20.15 0.51 8.61
C PRO A 8 20.32 1.78 7.78
N ILE A 9 19.48 1.95 6.75
CA ILE A 9 19.48 3.12 5.84
C ILE A 9 19.29 4.42 6.62
N HIS A 10 18.40 4.40 7.61
CA HIS A 10 18.22 5.47 8.57
C HIS A 10 18.27 4.90 9.99
N ALA A 11 18.92 5.61 10.90
CA ALA A 11 19.03 5.18 12.29
C ALA A 11 17.65 5.16 12.94
N VAL A 12 17.27 4.03 13.53
CA VAL A 12 16.04 3.91 14.31
C VAL A 12 16.35 4.06 15.79
N GLN A 13 15.62 4.95 16.46
CA GLN A 13 15.69 5.15 17.90
C GLN A 13 14.26 5.12 18.45
N VAL A 14 14.13 4.59 19.66
CA VAL A 14 12.89 4.56 20.43
C VAL A 14 13.17 5.23 21.76
N GLY A 15 12.26 6.10 22.20
CA GLY A 15 12.28 6.65 23.55
C GLY A 15 11.97 5.57 24.60
N GLU A 16 10.74 5.52 25.08
CA GLU A 16 10.28 4.46 25.98
C GLU A 16 9.73 3.26 25.18
N PRO A 17 10.20 2.02 25.45
CA PRO A 17 9.63 0.83 24.82
C PRO A 17 8.12 0.71 25.06
N ASN A 18 7.36 0.44 23.99
CA ASN A 18 5.91 0.33 24.04
C ASN A 18 5.46 -0.92 23.28
N PRO A 19 5.28 -2.06 23.96
CA PRO A 19 4.97 -3.32 23.29
C PRO A 19 3.59 -3.33 22.64
N ARG A 20 2.65 -2.49 23.10
CA ARG A 20 1.35 -2.35 22.42
C ARG A 20 1.50 -1.64 21.09
N PHE A 21 2.31 -0.58 21.04
CA PHE A 21 2.63 0.07 19.78
C PHE A 21 3.45 -0.82 18.85
N ALA A 22 4.35 -1.63 19.40
CA ALA A 22 5.08 -2.65 18.64
C ALA A 22 4.14 -3.63 17.91
N GLN A 23 3.00 -3.98 18.53
CA GLN A 23 2.01 -4.84 17.90
C GLN A 23 1.30 -4.12 16.74
N LEU A 24 1.08 -2.80 16.84
CA LEU A 24 0.55 -2.02 15.72
C LEU A 24 1.57 -1.91 14.57
N LEU A 25 2.86 -1.76 14.88
CA LEU A 25 3.94 -1.74 13.88
C LEU A 25 4.03 -3.02 13.05
N LEU A 26 3.50 -4.15 13.54
CA LEU A 26 3.42 -5.38 12.75
C LEU A 26 2.61 -5.19 11.46
N GLU A 27 1.67 -4.23 11.42
CA GLU A 27 0.96 -3.89 10.19
C GLU A 27 1.91 -3.45 9.06
N GLN A 28 3.02 -2.78 9.40
CA GLN A 28 4.05 -2.39 8.44
C GLN A 28 5.14 -3.46 8.24
N PHE A 29 5.15 -4.52 9.05
CA PHE A 29 6.12 -5.61 8.90
C PHE A 29 5.55 -6.78 8.10
N GLY A 30 4.40 -7.32 8.55
CA GLY A 30 3.73 -8.47 7.96
C GLY A 30 2.26 -8.23 7.62
N GLY A 31 1.79 -6.98 7.65
CA GLY A 31 0.45 -6.61 7.19
C GLY A 31 0.32 -6.48 5.69
N ALA A 32 -0.92 -6.27 5.23
CA ALA A 32 -1.24 -6.21 3.81
C ALA A 32 -0.53 -5.05 3.08
N THR A 33 -0.44 -3.89 3.75
CA THR A 33 0.18 -2.67 3.23
C THR A 33 1.61 -2.48 3.73
N GLY A 34 2.23 -3.53 4.29
CA GLY A 34 3.55 -3.46 4.91
C GLY A 34 4.72 -3.61 3.93
N GLU A 35 5.91 -3.38 4.46
CA GLU A 35 7.17 -3.35 3.71
C GLU A 35 7.49 -4.66 3.01
N LEU A 36 7.11 -5.79 3.61
CA LEU A 36 7.29 -7.09 2.96
C LEU A 36 6.44 -7.21 1.69
N SER A 37 5.21 -6.68 1.69
CA SER A 37 4.34 -6.68 0.51
C SER A 37 4.95 -5.81 -0.60
N ALA A 38 5.41 -4.60 -0.27
CA ALA A 38 6.05 -3.69 -1.20
C ALA A 38 7.31 -4.32 -1.82
N ALA A 39 8.24 -4.77 -0.97
CA ALA A 39 9.50 -5.39 -1.40
C ALA A 39 9.27 -6.59 -2.33
N LEU A 40 8.39 -7.51 -1.95
CA LEU A 40 8.13 -8.72 -2.74
C LEU A 40 7.37 -8.42 -4.03
N GLN A 41 6.40 -7.49 -4.00
CA GLN A 41 5.65 -7.09 -5.21
C GLN A 41 6.59 -6.51 -6.26
N TYR A 42 7.41 -5.53 -5.88
CA TYR A 42 8.28 -4.84 -6.84
C TYR A 42 9.40 -5.77 -7.33
N TRP A 43 9.92 -6.61 -6.42
CA TRP A 43 10.94 -7.58 -6.78
C TRP A 43 10.43 -8.63 -7.75
N VAL A 44 9.26 -9.24 -7.50
CA VAL A 44 8.72 -10.28 -8.40
C VAL A 44 8.35 -9.71 -9.76
N GLN A 45 7.81 -8.48 -9.81
CA GLN A 45 7.53 -7.78 -11.07
C GLN A 45 8.78 -7.60 -11.94
N SER A 46 9.94 -7.36 -11.32
CA SER A 46 11.20 -7.17 -12.06
C SER A 46 11.65 -8.38 -12.89
N PHE A 47 11.10 -9.57 -12.61
CA PHE A 47 11.42 -10.78 -13.38
C PHE A 47 10.72 -10.83 -14.73
N HIS A 48 9.52 -10.25 -14.86
CA HIS A 48 8.73 -10.27 -16.09
C HIS A 48 8.60 -8.93 -16.80
N VAL A 49 9.03 -7.82 -16.20
CA VAL A 49 9.11 -6.53 -16.90
C VAL A 49 10.30 -6.49 -17.88
N GLU A 50 10.00 -6.32 -19.17
CA GLU A 50 11.01 -6.30 -20.24
C GLU A 50 11.71 -4.94 -20.41
N ASN A 51 11.05 -3.84 -20.06
CA ASN A 51 11.65 -2.51 -20.14
C ASN A 51 12.77 -2.40 -19.11
N ALA A 52 14.02 -2.29 -19.58
CA ALA A 52 15.20 -2.30 -18.71
C ALA A 52 15.20 -1.18 -17.66
N GLY A 53 14.75 0.03 -18.01
CA GLY A 53 14.73 1.17 -17.07
C GLY A 53 13.67 1.00 -15.98
N ILE A 54 12.50 0.47 -16.32
CA ILE A 54 11.44 0.18 -15.33
C ILE A 54 11.85 -1.01 -14.46
N LYS A 55 12.45 -2.03 -15.05
CA LYS A 55 12.99 -3.18 -14.30
C LYS A 55 14.04 -2.75 -13.27
N ASP A 56 14.97 -1.88 -13.67
CA ASP A 56 15.99 -1.31 -12.80
C ASP A 56 15.34 -0.54 -11.63
N MET A 57 14.42 0.37 -11.92
CA MET A 57 13.65 1.10 -10.90
C MET A 57 12.90 0.17 -9.94
N LEU A 58 12.25 -0.88 -10.44
CA LEU A 58 11.54 -1.86 -9.59
C LEU A 58 12.50 -2.58 -8.64
N GLN A 59 13.70 -2.92 -9.10
CA GLN A 59 14.72 -3.54 -8.27
C GLN A 59 15.28 -2.55 -7.25
N ASP A 60 15.58 -1.32 -7.64
CA ASP A 60 16.08 -0.29 -6.73
C ASP A 60 15.10 -0.02 -5.58
N ILE A 61 13.82 0.19 -5.91
CA ILE A 61 12.78 0.41 -4.89
C ILE A 61 12.61 -0.85 -4.04
N ALA A 62 12.53 -2.05 -4.63
CA ALA A 62 12.42 -3.29 -3.85
C ALA A 62 13.54 -3.48 -2.82
N ILE A 63 14.78 -3.10 -3.17
CA ILE A 63 15.91 -3.16 -2.24
C ILE A 63 15.77 -2.10 -1.13
N GLU A 64 15.25 -0.91 -1.45
CA GLU A 64 14.93 0.11 -0.45
C GLU A 64 13.86 -0.41 0.54
N GLU A 65 12.80 -1.06 0.07
CA GLU A 65 11.75 -1.62 0.93
C GLU A 65 12.25 -2.74 1.84
N PHE A 66 13.23 -3.55 1.41
CA PHE A 66 13.89 -4.49 2.33
C PHE A 66 14.66 -3.75 3.44
N GLY A 67 15.20 -2.57 3.15
CA GLY A 67 15.79 -1.68 4.16
C GLY A 67 14.75 -1.09 5.10
N HIS A 68 13.57 -0.70 4.58
CA HIS A 68 12.45 -0.26 5.41
C HIS A 68 11.92 -1.38 6.30
N LEU A 69 11.79 -2.60 5.78
CA LEU A 69 11.43 -3.80 6.55
C LEU A 69 12.42 -4.03 7.70
N GLU A 70 13.72 -3.85 7.46
CA GLU A 70 14.74 -3.91 8.51
C GLU A 70 14.55 -2.80 9.56
N MET A 71 14.25 -1.57 9.14
CA MET A 71 13.96 -0.45 10.05
C MET A 71 12.73 -0.72 10.92
N VAL A 72 11.61 -1.16 10.34
CA VAL A 72 10.38 -1.52 11.07
C VAL A 72 10.66 -2.68 12.02
N GLY A 73 11.40 -3.70 11.58
CA GLY A 73 11.80 -4.83 12.42
C GLY A 73 12.60 -4.39 13.65
N LYS A 74 13.55 -3.46 13.48
CA LYS A 74 14.33 -2.89 14.57
C LYS A 74 13.50 -2.00 15.51
N LEU A 75 12.50 -1.27 15.00
CA LEU A 75 11.55 -0.53 15.84
C LEU A 75 10.73 -1.49 16.73
N ILE A 76 10.21 -2.57 16.16
CA ILE A 76 9.47 -3.60 16.91
C ILE A 76 10.37 -4.27 17.95
N GLU A 77 11.60 -4.62 17.58
CA GLU A 77 12.62 -5.14 18.50
C GLU A 77 12.83 -4.17 19.68
N ALA A 78 13.09 -2.89 19.39
CA ALA A 78 13.33 -1.87 20.40
C ALA A 78 12.14 -1.67 21.34
N HIS A 79 10.90 -1.63 20.82
CA HIS A 79 9.71 -1.45 21.63
C HIS A 79 9.32 -2.69 22.46
N THR A 80 9.79 -3.88 22.10
CA THR A 80 9.53 -5.12 22.86
C THR A 80 10.67 -5.52 23.79
N LYS A 81 11.84 -4.87 23.69
CA LYS A 81 13.03 -5.18 24.49
C LYS A 81 12.85 -4.83 25.96
N ASN A 82 13.16 -5.78 26.85
CA ASN A 82 13.10 -5.63 28.32
C ASN A 82 11.72 -5.20 28.86
N THR A 83 10.64 -5.50 28.15
CA THR A 83 9.26 -5.18 28.60
C THR A 83 8.47 -6.42 29.04
N ASP A 84 9.07 -7.61 29.01
CA ASP A 84 8.43 -8.92 29.22
C ASP A 84 7.71 -9.06 30.57
N GLN A 85 8.18 -8.34 31.59
CA GLN A 85 7.58 -8.34 32.93
C GLN A 85 6.38 -7.38 33.06
N THR A 86 6.18 -6.47 32.11
CA THR A 86 5.13 -5.44 32.17
C THR A 86 3.75 -5.98 31.80
N GLU A 87 2.69 -5.41 32.37
CA GLU A 87 1.31 -5.75 32.00
C GLU A 87 0.98 -5.33 30.56
N ALA A 88 1.64 -4.28 30.05
CA ALA A 88 1.50 -3.88 28.65
C ALA A 88 1.97 -5.01 27.73
N TYR A 89 3.15 -5.59 27.96
CA TYR A 89 3.66 -6.70 27.16
C TYR A 89 2.79 -7.95 27.26
N LYS A 90 2.37 -8.33 28.47
CA LYS A 90 1.50 -9.50 28.71
C LYS A 90 0.16 -9.41 27.98
N SER A 91 -0.30 -8.20 27.65
CA SER A 91 -1.54 -7.96 26.89
C SER A 91 -1.41 -8.09 25.37
N THR A 92 -0.20 -8.36 24.85
CA THR A 92 0.10 -8.41 23.41
C THR A 92 0.35 -9.83 22.93
N LEU A 93 0.36 -10.04 21.61
CA LEU A 93 0.73 -11.33 21.02
C LEU A 93 2.18 -11.75 21.33
N PHE A 94 3.06 -10.78 21.67
CA PHE A 94 4.46 -11.06 21.97
C PHE A 94 4.63 -11.91 23.24
N ALA A 95 3.69 -11.83 24.18
CA ALA A 95 3.70 -12.65 25.40
C ALA A 95 3.70 -14.17 25.10
N ILE A 96 3.15 -14.57 23.96
CA ILE A 96 3.09 -15.97 23.52
C ILE A 96 4.10 -16.25 22.40
N ARG A 97 4.31 -15.29 21.49
CA ARG A 97 5.18 -15.47 20.31
C ARG A 97 6.66 -15.16 20.56
N GLY A 98 6.98 -14.47 21.65
CA GLY A 98 8.31 -13.96 21.96
C GLY A 98 8.51 -12.51 21.47
N ILE A 99 9.54 -11.86 22.04
CA ILE A 99 9.98 -10.50 21.65
C ILE A 99 10.39 -10.41 20.17
N GLY A 100 10.45 -9.18 19.64
CA GLY A 100 10.88 -8.92 18.27
C GLY A 100 9.78 -9.07 17.22
N PRO A 101 10.12 -8.80 15.94
CA PRO A 101 9.17 -8.85 14.84
C PRO A 101 8.83 -10.28 14.44
N HIS A 102 7.60 -10.47 13.97
CA HIS A 102 7.08 -11.70 13.38
C HIS A 102 6.39 -11.33 12.07
N PHE A 103 6.42 -12.19 11.03
CA PHE A 103 5.71 -11.95 9.77
C PHE A 103 4.19 -12.12 9.93
N LEU A 104 3.61 -11.24 10.73
CA LEU A 104 2.21 -11.13 11.07
C LEU A 104 1.76 -9.68 10.89
N ASP A 105 0.46 -9.47 10.74
CA ASP A 105 -0.18 -8.16 10.87
C ASP A 105 -0.44 -7.80 12.35
N SER A 106 -1.04 -6.62 12.60
CA SER A 106 -1.35 -6.15 13.95
C SER A 106 -2.39 -7.02 14.70
N GLN A 107 -3.15 -7.83 13.96
CA GLN A 107 -4.17 -8.75 14.47
C GLN A 107 -3.62 -10.18 14.66
N GLY A 108 -2.36 -10.41 14.29
CA GLY A 108 -1.71 -11.71 14.41
C GLY A 108 -1.99 -12.67 13.25
N ASN A 109 -2.56 -12.19 12.14
CA ASN A 109 -2.69 -12.98 10.91
C ASN A 109 -1.34 -13.12 10.23
N ALA A 110 -1.03 -14.30 9.68
CA ALA A 110 0.21 -14.50 8.95
C ALA A 110 0.20 -13.73 7.62
N TRP A 111 1.33 -13.11 7.28
CA TRP A 111 1.51 -12.50 5.97
C TRP A 111 1.24 -13.53 4.87
N THR A 112 0.55 -13.12 3.80
CA THR A 112 0.19 -13.99 2.68
C THR A 112 0.50 -13.32 1.36
N ALA A 113 1.00 -14.10 0.40
CA ALA A 113 1.23 -13.62 -0.97
C ALA A 113 -0.05 -13.17 -1.67
N ASN A 114 -1.23 -13.46 -1.11
CA ASN A 114 -2.51 -12.92 -1.59
C ASN A 114 -2.60 -11.38 -1.48
N TYR A 115 -1.70 -10.73 -0.73
CA TYR A 115 -1.60 -9.27 -0.69
C TYR A 115 -0.95 -8.69 -1.94
N LEU A 116 -0.20 -9.49 -2.70
CA LEU A 116 0.49 -9.03 -3.89
C LEU A 116 -0.49 -8.88 -5.06
N ASN A 117 -0.35 -7.79 -5.80
CA ASN A 117 -1.08 -7.54 -7.03
C ASN A 117 -0.09 -7.29 -8.17
N GLU A 118 0.21 -8.35 -8.91
CA GLU A 118 1.21 -8.33 -9.97
C GLU A 118 0.85 -9.29 -11.11
N GLY A 119 1.41 -9.02 -12.29
CA GLY A 119 1.46 -9.95 -13.41
C GLY A 119 0.93 -9.38 -14.73
N GLY A 120 1.59 -9.76 -15.82
CA GLY A 120 1.17 -9.42 -17.18
C GLY A 120 1.72 -8.09 -17.67
N ASP A 121 0.85 -7.11 -17.90
CA ASP A 121 1.23 -5.83 -18.52
C ASP A 121 1.87 -4.87 -17.49
N VAL A 122 2.97 -4.22 -17.85
CA VAL A 122 3.68 -3.26 -16.99
C VAL A 122 2.78 -2.10 -16.52
N VAL A 123 1.77 -1.71 -17.31
CA VAL A 123 0.78 -0.70 -16.94
C VAL A 123 -0.07 -1.18 -15.76
N ARG A 124 -0.43 -2.46 -15.71
CA ARG A 124 -1.15 -3.06 -14.58
C ARG A 124 -0.30 -2.99 -13.32
N ASP A 125 0.95 -3.45 -13.42
CA ASP A 125 1.87 -3.52 -12.28
C ASP A 125 2.17 -2.14 -11.70
N LEU A 126 2.49 -1.16 -12.55
CA LEU A 126 2.76 0.21 -12.08
C LEU A 126 1.54 0.86 -11.42
N ARG A 127 0.31 0.59 -11.91
CA ARG A 127 -0.93 1.05 -11.25
C ARG A 127 -1.13 0.36 -9.90
N ALA A 128 -0.83 -0.94 -9.82
CA ALA A 128 -0.88 -1.68 -8.56
C ALA A 128 0.15 -1.15 -7.55
N ASN A 129 1.33 -0.75 -7.99
CA ASN A 129 2.37 -0.18 -7.13
C ASN A 129 1.94 1.19 -6.59
N ILE A 130 1.36 2.07 -7.41
CA ILE A 130 0.79 3.34 -6.93
C ILE A 130 -0.29 3.10 -5.85
N ALA A 131 -1.10 2.06 -6.00
CA ALA A 131 -2.10 1.70 -4.99
C ALA A 131 -1.47 1.12 -3.71
N ALA A 132 -0.42 0.30 -3.84
CA ALA A 132 0.32 -0.24 -2.71
C ALA A 132 0.96 0.88 -1.87
N GLU A 133 1.65 1.83 -2.53
CA GLU A 133 2.24 3.00 -1.89
C GLU A 133 1.19 3.88 -1.17
N ALA A 134 0.02 4.07 -1.79
CA ALA A 134 -1.07 4.80 -1.16
C ALA A 134 -1.58 4.09 0.12
N GLY A 135 -1.67 2.76 0.09
CA GLY A 135 -2.02 1.93 1.25
C GLY A 135 -0.97 1.99 2.35
N ALA A 136 0.31 1.83 2.01
CA ALA A 136 1.43 1.92 2.94
C ALA A 136 1.49 3.31 3.60
N ARG A 137 1.39 4.38 2.81
CA ARG A 137 1.33 5.76 3.31
C ARG A 137 0.17 5.97 4.28
N GLN A 138 -1.01 5.43 3.98
CA GLN A 138 -2.18 5.57 4.86
C GLN A 138 -1.96 4.86 6.20
N THR A 139 -1.45 3.63 6.19
CA THR A 139 -1.12 2.90 7.43
C THR A 139 -0.06 3.63 8.24
N TYR A 140 0.99 4.16 7.60
CA TYR A 140 1.97 5.01 8.28
C TYR A 140 1.35 6.26 8.90
N GLU A 141 0.42 6.91 8.22
CA GLU A 141 -0.27 8.09 8.74
C GLU A 141 -1.03 7.75 10.04
N GLU A 142 -1.70 6.60 10.10
CA GLU A 142 -2.37 6.15 11.32
C GLU A 142 -1.38 5.78 12.43
N LEU A 143 -0.29 5.09 12.11
CA LEU A 143 0.77 4.78 13.08
C LEU A 143 1.42 6.04 13.65
N ILE A 144 1.63 7.07 12.83
CA ILE A 144 2.14 8.37 13.26
C ILE A 144 1.19 9.04 14.27
N LYS A 145 -0.13 8.98 14.04
CA LYS A 145 -1.14 9.49 14.99
C LYS A 145 -1.12 8.73 16.32
N LEU A 146 -0.82 7.43 16.27
CA LEU A 146 -0.78 6.53 17.44
C LEU A 146 0.60 6.44 18.11
N SER A 147 1.64 7.01 17.49
CA SER A 147 3.01 6.97 18.00
C SER A 147 3.11 7.60 19.39
N THR A 148 3.88 6.96 20.27
CA THR A 148 3.94 7.35 21.69
C THR A 148 5.20 8.13 22.06
N ASP A 149 6.17 8.22 21.16
CA ASP A 149 7.40 8.97 21.35
C ASP A 149 7.87 9.64 20.06
N GLN A 150 8.65 10.72 20.21
CA GLN A 150 9.07 11.57 19.11
C GLN A 150 10.08 10.86 18.18
N GLN A 151 10.94 9.98 18.71
CA GLN A 151 11.96 9.29 17.90
C GLN A 151 11.31 8.27 16.96
N THR A 152 10.36 7.49 17.47
CA THR A 152 9.54 6.58 16.66
C THR A 152 8.76 7.36 15.61
N LYS A 153 8.14 8.48 16.00
CA LYS A 153 7.39 9.32 15.07
C LYS A 153 8.26 9.85 13.92
N GLU A 154 9.49 10.27 14.19
CA GLU A 154 10.43 10.72 13.17
C GLU A 154 10.80 9.62 12.17
N ALA A 155 11.04 8.40 12.66
CA ALA A 155 11.29 7.24 11.80
C ALA A 155 10.08 6.93 10.90
N LEU A 156 8.87 6.96 11.45
CA LEU A 156 7.65 6.73 10.67
C LEU A 156 7.35 7.85 9.67
N VAL A 157 7.65 9.10 10.01
CA VAL A 157 7.53 10.23 9.07
C VAL A 157 8.54 10.08 7.93
N HIS A 158 9.74 9.60 8.20
CA HIS A 158 10.72 9.29 7.16
C HIS A 158 10.20 8.22 6.20
N LEU A 159 9.73 7.08 6.71
CA LEU A 159 9.17 5.99 5.91
C LEU A 159 7.98 6.48 5.05
N LEU A 160 7.01 7.17 5.67
CA LEU A 160 5.90 7.81 4.96
C LEU A 160 6.36 8.74 3.82
N THR A 161 7.45 9.48 4.04
CA THR A 161 8.03 10.38 3.03
C THR A 161 8.62 9.60 1.86
N ARG A 162 9.20 8.42 2.10
CA ARG A 162 9.68 7.55 1.03
C ARG A 162 8.53 6.99 0.19
N GLU A 163 7.38 6.68 0.80
CA GLU A 163 6.21 6.21 0.02
C GLU A 163 5.67 7.28 -0.94
N ILE A 164 5.74 8.55 -0.54
CA ILE A 164 5.40 9.68 -1.43
C ILE A 164 6.40 9.74 -2.60
N SER A 165 7.67 9.47 -2.35
CA SER A 165 8.70 9.43 -3.39
C SER A 165 8.50 8.24 -4.33
N HIS A 166 8.23 7.04 -3.82
CA HIS A 166 7.98 5.85 -4.61
C HIS A 166 6.72 6.03 -5.47
N THR A 167 5.64 6.59 -4.89
CA THR A 167 4.44 6.99 -5.63
C THR A 167 4.81 7.86 -6.84
N GLN A 168 5.63 8.89 -6.64
CA GLN A 168 6.05 9.78 -7.72
C GLN A 168 6.89 9.04 -8.78
N MET A 169 7.79 8.13 -8.37
CA MET A 169 8.59 7.32 -9.29
C MET A 169 7.71 6.44 -10.17
N PHE A 170 6.75 5.71 -9.57
CA PHE A 170 5.81 4.87 -10.32
C PHE A 170 4.90 5.70 -11.25
N MET A 171 4.40 6.85 -10.78
CA MET A 171 3.64 7.77 -11.63
C MET A 171 4.46 8.27 -12.81
N LYS A 172 5.76 8.58 -12.61
CA LYS A 172 6.66 9.02 -13.68
C LYS A 172 7.01 7.90 -14.65
N ALA A 173 7.18 6.67 -14.18
CA ALA A 173 7.31 5.51 -15.04
C ALA A 173 6.06 5.32 -15.92
N LEU A 174 4.87 5.43 -15.32
CA LEU A 174 3.60 5.31 -16.03
C LEU A 174 3.38 6.45 -17.05
N ASP A 175 3.81 7.67 -16.71
CA ASP A 175 3.82 8.86 -17.57
C ASP A 175 4.77 8.69 -18.77
N SER A 176 5.93 8.08 -18.56
CA SER A 176 6.90 7.79 -19.64
C SER A 176 6.36 6.83 -20.70
N LEU A 177 5.37 6.01 -20.34
CA LEU A 177 4.64 5.12 -21.25
C LEU A 177 3.42 5.81 -21.88
N GLY A 178 3.10 7.04 -21.48
CA GLY A 178 1.88 7.75 -21.87
C GLY A 178 0.60 7.16 -21.24
N LYS A 179 0.71 6.46 -20.11
CA LYS A 179 -0.39 5.67 -19.50
C LYS A 179 -0.83 6.15 -18.13
N LEU A 180 -0.29 7.28 -17.66
CA LEU A 180 -0.66 7.88 -16.38
C LEU A 180 -2.13 8.35 -16.37
N THR A 181 -2.55 9.04 -17.42
CA THR A 181 -3.90 9.60 -17.55
C THR A 181 -4.74 8.93 -18.64
N ASP A 182 -4.13 8.09 -19.49
CA ASP A 182 -4.83 7.27 -20.47
C ASP A 182 -5.31 5.96 -19.81
N PRO A 183 -6.62 5.71 -19.69
CA PRO A 183 -7.14 4.51 -19.03
C PRO A 183 -6.82 3.22 -19.79
N PHE A 184 -6.65 3.29 -21.12
CA PHE A 184 -6.57 2.12 -21.99
C PHE A 184 -5.16 1.49 -22.00
N PHE A 185 -5.09 0.16 -21.89
CA PHE A 185 -3.88 -0.64 -22.09
C PHE A 185 -4.26 -2.05 -22.56
N GLY A 186 -3.27 -2.84 -22.97
CA GLY A 186 -3.49 -4.15 -23.58
C GLY A 186 -3.90 -4.08 -25.06
N ASN A 187 -4.34 -5.24 -25.59
CA ASN A 187 -4.46 -5.45 -27.04
C ASN A 187 -5.90 -5.65 -27.54
N ILE A 188 -6.90 -5.55 -26.65
CA ILE A 188 -8.31 -5.76 -26.99
C ILE A 188 -8.98 -4.40 -27.12
N LYS A 189 -9.57 -4.13 -28.28
CA LYS A 189 -10.30 -2.88 -28.51
C LYS A 189 -11.60 -2.86 -27.71
N PRO A 190 -11.97 -1.71 -27.13
CA PRO A 190 -13.27 -1.56 -26.49
C PRO A 190 -14.40 -1.63 -27.51
N ASP A 191 -15.58 -2.03 -27.04
CA ASP A 191 -16.84 -1.94 -27.79
C ASP A 191 -17.49 -0.55 -27.61
N GLU A 192 -18.71 -0.40 -28.14
CA GLU A 192 -19.50 0.83 -28.07
C GLU A 192 -19.90 1.27 -26.65
N THR A 193 -19.76 0.41 -25.64
CA THR A 193 -20.20 0.67 -24.27
C THR A 193 -19.17 1.41 -23.43
N VAL A 194 -17.93 1.59 -23.92
CA VAL A 194 -16.80 2.16 -23.17
C VAL A 194 -17.04 3.54 -22.55
N ALA A 195 -17.97 4.32 -23.12
CA ALA A 195 -18.33 5.65 -22.62
C ALA A 195 -19.66 5.69 -21.84
N LEU A 196 -20.30 4.54 -21.59
CA LEU A 196 -21.55 4.48 -20.82
C LEU A 196 -21.26 4.49 -19.31
N TYR A 197 -22.01 5.32 -18.58
CA TYR A 197 -22.08 5.24 -17.12
C TYR A 197 -23.50 4.82 -16.71
N TYR A 198 -23.63 3.67 -16.06
CA TYR A 198 -24.92 3.17 -15.60
C TYR A 198 -25.20 3.58 -14.15
N ASN A 199 -26.31 4.26 -13.93
CA ASN A 199 -26.81 4.56 -12.59
C ASN A 199 -27.57 3.35 -12.03
N LEU A 200 -26.84 2.37 -11.52
CA LEU A 200 -27.41 1.15 -10.96
C LEU A 200 -27.85 1.30 -9.49
N SER A 201 -27.44 2.39 -8.83
CA SER A 201 -27.78 2.70 -7.44
C SER A 201 -28.39 4.09 -7.37
N SER A 202 -29.70 4.15 -7.64
CA SER A 202 -30.46 5.40 -7.65
C SER A 202 -31.42 5.48 -6.46
N TYR A 203 -31.84 6.70 -6.13
CA TYR A 203 -32.96 6.89 -5.20
C TYR A 203 -34.32 6.52 -5.81
N GLY A 204 -34.36 6.18 -7.11
CA GLY A 204 -35.57 5.88 -7.87
C GLY A 204 -36.57 7.04 -7.91
N ASN A 205 -37.78 6.79 -8.45
CA ASN A 205 -38.90 7.74 -8.38
C ASN A 205 -39.65 7.68 -7.02
N GLY A 206 -39.09 7.01 -6.01
CA GLY A 206 -39.70 6.86 -4.68
C GLY A 206 -39.43 8.05 -3.78
N ASN A 207 -40.24 8.22 -2.72
CA ASN A 207 -40.18 9.30 -1.71
C ASN A 207 -38.89 9.34 -0.85
N GLY A 208 -37.75 8.88 -1.36
CA GLY A 208 -36.45 9.12 -0.74
C GLY A 208 -36.04 10.58 -0.95
N ASN A 209 -35.65 11.27 0.12
CA ASN A 209 -35.19 12.66 0.04
C ASN A 209 -33.78 12.82 -0.60
N GLY A 210 -33.29 11.78 -1.29
CA GLY A 210 -31.95 11.76 -1.91
C GLY A 210 -31.98 12.29 -3.34
N LYS A 211 -30.86 12.87 -3.78
CA LYS A 211 -30.64 13.31 -5.16
C LYS A 211 -29.62 12.39 -5.81
N ASP A 212 -29.83 12.09 -7.09
CA ASP A 212 -28.83 11.36 -7.88
C ASP A 212 -27.61 12.24 -8.11
N GLU A 213 -26.45 11.75 -7.67
CA GLU A 213 -25.20 12.50 -7.71
C GLU A 213 -24.59 12.52 -9.12
N ARG A 214 -24.18 13.73 -9.54
CA ARG A 214 -23.60 13.98 -10.87
C ARG A 214 -22.21 14.58 -10.72
N GLY A 215 -21.28 14.12 -11.55
CA GLY A 215 -19.90 14.59 -11.56
C GLY A 215 -19.18 14.28 -12.87
N PRO A 216 -17.90 14.68 -13.00
CA PRO A 216 -17.11 14.45 -14.21
C PRO A 216 -17.00 12.97 -14.62
N TRP A 217 -17.10 12.05 -13.67
CA TRP A 217 -17.07 10.59 -13.90
C TRP A 217 -18.35 10.01 -14.51
N ASN A 218 -19.43 10.79 -14.60
CA ASN A 218 -20.72 10.34 -15.13
C ASN A 218 -21.46 11.40 -15.96
N SER A 219 -20.71 12.36 -16.53
CA SER A 219 -21.26 13.48 -17.29
C SER A 219 -20.54 13.68 -18.62
N GLU A 220 -21.21 14.36 -19.54
CA GLU A 220 -20.60 14.84 -20.78
C GLU A 220 -19.47 15.84 -20.49
N PRO A 221 -18.44 15.91 -21.35
CA PRO A 221 -18.32 15.24 -22.65
C PRO A 221 -17.81 13.79 -22.59
N THR A 222 -17.32 13.34 -21.42
CA THR A 222 -16.59 12.08 -21.31
C THR A 222 -17.50 10.85 -21.29
N PHE A 223 -18.62 10.92 -20.57
CA PHE A 223 -19.51 9.79 -20.36
C PHE A 223 -20.96 10.10 -20.74
N LYS A 224 -21.61 9.15 -21.40
CA LYS A 224 -23.06 9.14 -21.62
C LYS A 224 -23.74 8.50 -20.41
N TYR A 225 -24.45 9.32 -19.63
CA TYR A 225 -25.15 8.90 -18.43
C TYR A 225 -26.43 8.13 -18.76
N VAL A 226 -26.55 6.90 -18.24
CA VAL A 226 -27.76 6.08 -18.31
C VAL A 226 -28.44 6.13 -16.95
N ALA A 227 -29.41 7.04 -16.81
CA ALA A 227 -30.08 7.31 -15.54
C ALA A 227 -30.93 6.15 -15.01
N ASN A 228 -31.63 5.44 -15.90
CA ASN A 228 -32.47 4.28 -15.59
C ASN A 228 -32.07 3.07 -16.45
N PRO A 229 -31.03 2.30 -16.06
CA PRO A 229 -30.55 1.18 -16.86
C PRO A 229 -31.62 0.10 -17.12
N SER A 230 -32.58 -0.07 -16.21
CA SER A 230 -33.68 -1.05 -16.34
C SER A 230 -34.70 -0.73 -17.44
N GLU A 231 -34.78 0.52 -17.91
CA GLU A 231 -35.72 0.93 -18.96
C GLU A 231 -35.10 0.85 -20.37
N SER A 232 -33.80 0.61 -20.47
CA SER A 232 -33.04 0.64 -21.73
C SER A 232 -32.99 -0.70 -22.49
N SER A 233 -33.68 -1.74 -22.01
CA SER A 233 -33.70 -3.10 -22.57
C SER A 233 -35.03 -3.49 -23.27
N SER A 234 -35.68 -2.54 -23.96
CA SER A 234 -36.87 -2.78 -24.81
C SER A 234 -36.66 -2.33 -26.25
#